data_AF-A0A939UD80-F1
#
_entry.id   AF-A0A939UD80-F1
#
_cell.length_a   1.000
_cell.length_b   1.000
_cell.length_c   1.000
_cell.angle_alpha   90.00
_cell.angle_beta   90.00
_cell.angle_gamma   90.00
#
_symmetry.space_group_name_H-M   'P 1'
#
loop_
_entity.id
_entity.type
_entity.pdbx_description
1 polymer ?
#
loop_
_entity_poly.entity_id
_entity_poly.type
_entity_poly.pdbx_seq_one_letter_code
_entity_poly.pdbx_strand_id
1 'polypeptide(L)'
;KQGLESEAFINTFMKSKTAGFFDLPFDRTQWGGEENLLYDIQEETKNSIPKGAAYSNESLFWTGYLYRYWHFLTGQSSSEINSICDAKMMNTLFPGYHALDCGMAIERILEGKNK
;
A
#
# COMPACT_ATOMS: atom_id res chain seq x y z
N LYS A 1 8.97 -17.17 -1.91
CA LYS A 1 8.30 -16.00 -1.30
C LYS A 1 9.40 -15.11 -0.70
N GLN A 2 9.71 -13.98 -1.34
CA GLN A 2 10.89 -13.14 -1.08
C GLN A 2 10.67 -12.10 0.05
N GLY A 3 9.66 -12.29 0.92
CA GLY A 3 9.31 -11.31 1.95
C GLY A 3 8.40 -10.18 1.45
N LEU A 4 7.95 -10.25 0.19
CA LEU A 4 7.01 -9.29 -0.43
C LEU A 4 5.61 -9.37 0.20
N GLU A 5 5.29 -10.52 0.77
CA GLU A 5 4.04 -10.75 1.49
C GLU A 5 3.98 -10.14 2.89
N SER A 6 4.99 -9.38 3.31
CA SER A 6 5.15 -8.95 4.69
C SER A 6 4.64 -7.53 4.98
N GLU A 7 4.17 -7.33 6.21
CA GLU A 7 3.87 -6.00 6.78
C GLU A 7 5.00 -4.99 6.54
N ALA A 8 6.22 -5.45 6.78
CA ALA A 8 7.44 -4.68 6.66
C ALA A 8 7.68 -4.22 5.21
N PHE A 9 7.45 -5.10 4.24
CA PHE A 9 7.52 -4.73 2.82
C PHE A 9 6.49 -3.65 2.48
N ILE A 10 5.21 -3.83 2.86
CA ILE A 10 4.14 -2.88 2.52
C ILE A 10 4.44 -1.48 3.09
N ASN A 11 4.80 -1.40 4.36
CA ASN A 11 5.15 -0.14 5.01
C ASN A 11 6.38 0.53 4.39
N THR A 12 7.34 -0.26 3.90
CA THR A 12 8.55 0.24 3.22
C THR A 12 8.19 0.75 1.82
N PHE A 13 7.42 -0.03 1.06
CA PHE A 13 6.92 0.34 -0.26
C PHE A 13 6.13 1.65 -0.19
N MET A 14 5.17 1.78 0.70
CA MET A 14 4.33 2.99 0.80
C MET A 14 5.11 4.28 1.14
N LYS A 15 6.35 4.16 1.64
CA LYS A 15 7.26 5.28 1.93
C LYS A 15 8.38 5.45 0.89
N SER A 16 8.42 4.59 -0.11
CA SER A 16 9.43 4.58 -1.18
C SER A 16 9.18 5.70 -2.21
N LYS A 17 10.22 6.04 -2.98
CA LYS A 17 10.09 6.90 -4.16
C LYS A 17 9.25 6.22 -5.23
N THR A 18 9.38 4.90 -5.36
CA THR A 18 8.54 4.08 -6.25
C THR A 18 7.05 4.30 -6.00
N ALA A 19 6.59 4.24 -4.75
CA ALA A 19 5.20 4.57 -4.42
C ALA A 19 4.84 6.03 -4.72
N GLY A 20 5.77 6.96 -4.49
CA GLY A 20 5.60 8.36 -4.86
C GLY A 20 5.42 8.60 -6.37
N PHE A 21 5.97 7.74 -7.23
CA PHE A 21 5.71 7.82 -8.67
C PHE A 21 4.28 7.42 -9.05
N PHE A 22 3.67 6.50 -8.30
CA PHE A 22 2.26 6.15 -8.48
C PHE A 22 1.29 7.21 -7.99
N ASP A 23 1.77 8.19 -7.20
CA ASP A 23 0.96 9.32 -6.74
C ASP A 23 0.95 10.48 -7.76
N LEU A 24 1.69 10.35 -8.88
CA LEU A 24 1.74 11.38 -9.91
C LEU A 24 0.53 11.30 -10.86
N PRO A 25 0.06 12.45 -11.41
CA PRO A 25 -1.04 12.47 -12.39
C PRO A 25 -0.76 11.74 -13.71
N PHE A 26 0.49 11.38 -13.98
CA PHE A 26 0.90 10.67 -15.18
C PHE A 26 1.75 9.46 -14.82
N ASP A 27 1.43 8.33 -15.46
CA ASP A 27 2.05 7.06 -15.15
C ASP A 27 3.40 6.91 -15.86
N ARG A 28 4.50 7.05 -15.10
CA ARG A 28 5.86 6.79 -15.61
C ARG A 28 6.14 5.31 -15.85
N THR A 29 5.35 4.41 -15.24
CA THR A 29 5.55 2.96 -15.32
C THR A 29 5.07 2.39 -16.67
N GLN A 30 4.34 3.17 -17.48
CA GLN A 30 4.00 2.79 -18.86
C GLN A 30 5.23 2.44 -19.71
N TRP A 31 6.41 2.99 -19.39
CA TRP A 31 7.65 2.76 -20.13
C TRP A 31 8.58 1.72 -19.49
N GLY A 32 8.23 1.23 -18.30
CA GLY A 32 9.03 0.27 -17.55
C GLY A 32 8.14 -0.77 -16.89
N GLY A 33 8.05 -1.97 -17.48
CA GLY A 33 7.19 -3.05 -16.98
C GLY A 33 7.48 -3.49 -15.53
N GLU A 34 6.69 -4.46 -15.03
CA GLU A 34 6.68 -4.92 -13.63
C GLU A 34 8.07 -5.26 -13.05
N GLU A 35 8.98 -5.83 -13.85
CA GLU A 35 10.34 -6.17 -13.41
C GLU A 35 11.14 -4.93 -12.96
N ASN A 36 10.89 -3.76 -13.55
CA ASN A 36 11.57 -2.53 -13.17
C ASN A 36 11.11 -2.02 -11.79
N LEU A 37 9.84 -2.25 -11.42
CA LEU A 37 9.29 -1.77 -10.14
C LEU A 37 9.89 -2.50 -8.94
N LEU A 38 10.00 -3.82 -9.03
CA LEU A 38 10.60 -4.60 -7.95
C LEU A 38 12.09 -4.29 -7.81
N TYR A 39 12.77 -4.11 -8.94
CA TYR A 39 14.17 -3.69 -8.96
C TYR A 39 14.36 -2.31 -8.31
N ASP A 40 13.54 -1.32 -8.64
CA ASP A 40 13.61 0.02 -8.06
C ASP A 40 13.44 -0.02 -6.53
N ILE A 41 12.46 -0.78 -6.03
CA ILE A 41 12.27 -0.96 -4.58
C ILE A 41 13.46 -1.69 -3.94
N GLN A 42 13.99 -2.71 -4.60
CA GLN A 42 15.16 -3.43 -4.13
C GLN A 42 16.39 -2.52 -4.06
N GLU A 43 16.63 -1.70 -5.07
CA GLU A 43 17.69 -0.69 -5.08
C GLU A 43 17.49 0.37 -3.97
N GLU A 44 16.27 0.91 -3.83
CA GLU A 44 15.92 1.86 -2.78
C GLU A 44 16.15 1.29 -1.37
N THR A 45 15.85 0.00 -1.18
CA THR A 45 16.01 -0.72 0.10
C THR A 45 17.38 -1.39 0.24
N LYS A 46 18.29 -1.23 -0.73
CA LYS A 46 19.61 -1.90 -0.78
C LYS A 46 19.53 -3.42 -0.62
N ASN A 47 18.56 -4.04 -1.29
CA ASN A 47 18.22 -5.46 -1.21
C ASN A 47 17.84 -5.94 0.21
N SER A 48 17.56 -5.01 1.11
CA SER A 48 17.11 -5.30 2.46
C SER A 48 15.59 -5.17 2.51
N ILE A 49 14.88 -6.13 1.90
CA ILE A 49 13.43 -6.23 2.09
C ILE A 49 13.21 -6.74 3.51
N PRO A 50 12.67 -5.91 4.42
CA PRO A 50 12.56 -6.31 5.80
C PRO A 50 11.52 -7.43 5.91
N LYS A 51 11.87 -8.48 6.65
CA LYS A 51 10.96 -9.59 6.92
C LYS A 51 9.99 -9.18 8.03
N GLY A 52 8.72 -9.45 7.82
CA GLY A 52 7.65 -9.18 8.80
C GLY A 52 6.57 -10.25 8.75
N ALA A 53 5.47 -10.02 9.46
CA ALA A 53 4.31 -10.90 9.42
C ALA A 53 3.78 -11.00 7.99
N ALA A 54 3.63 -12.23 7.48
CA ALA A 54 3.11 -12.49 6.15
C ALA A 54 1.57 -12.45 6.15
N TYR A 55 0.99 -11.80 5.15
CA TYR A 55 -0.46 -11.70 4.97
C TYR A 55 -0.96 -12.60 3.83
N SER A 56 -2.27 -12.86 3.80
CA SER A 56 -2.88 -13.65 2.73
C SER A 56 -2.86 -12.89 1.41
N ASN A 57 -2.90 -13.60 0.28
CA ASN A 57 -2.88 -12.96 -1.04
C ASN A 57 -4.07 -12.02 -1.23
N GLU A 58 -5.24 -12.38 -0.69
CA GLU A 58 -6.46 -11.59 -0.74
C GLU A 58 -6.33 -10.30 0.07
N SER A 59 -5.74 -10.39 1.28
CA SER A 59 -5.45 -9.22 2.12
C SER A 59 -4.43 -8.29 1.46
N LEU A 60 -3.38 -8.84 0.86
CA LEU A 60 -2.37 -8.07 0.11
C LEU A 60 -2.98 -7.35 -1.08
N PHE A 61 -3.76 -8.07 -1.89
CA PHE A 61 -4.45 -7.51 -3.05
C PHE A 61 -5.40 -6.38 -2.65
N TRP A 62 -6.25 -6.62 -1.65
CA TRP A 62 -7.18 -5.63 -1.17
C TRP A 62 -6.49 -4.41 -0.56
N THR A 63 -5.42 -4.62 0.23
CA THR A 63 -4.62 -3.54 0.83
C THR A 63 -4.03 -2.62 -0.25
N GLY A 64 -3.40 -3.21 -1.28
CA GLY A 64 -2.85 -2.43 -2.40
C GLY A 64 -3.93 -1.67 -3.16
N TYR A 65 -5.05 -2.34 -3.47
CA TYR A 65 -6.18 -1.73 -4.16
C TYR A 65 -6.77 -0.57 -3.38
N LEU A 66 -7.04 -0.76 -2.09
CA LEU A 66 -7.64 0.27 -1.23
C LEU A 66 -6.71 1.48 -1.06
N TYR A 67 -5.40 1.27 -0.89
CA TYR A 67 -4.44 2.37 -0.83
C TYR A 67 -4.41 3.21 -2.11
N ARG A 68 -4.47 2.59 -3.29
CA ARG A 68 -4.52 3.33 -4.56
C ARG A 68 -5.84 4.06 -4.75
N TYR A 69 -6.95 3.40 -4.42
CA TYR A 69 -8.26 4.04 -4.44
C TYR A 69 -8.31 5.26 -3.50
N TRP A 70 -7.76 5.14 -2.30
CA TRP A 70 -7.68 6.21 -1.32
C TRP A 70 -6.88 7.40 -1.86
N HIS A 71 -5.73 7.16 -2.48
CA HIS A 71 -4.96 8.22 -3.16
C HIS A 71 -5.82 8.96 -4.19
N PHE A 72 -6.50 8.23 -5.09
CA PHE A 72 -7.34 8.85 -6.11
C PHE A 72 -8.55 9.60 -5.55
N LEU A 73 -9.12 9.13 -4.44
CA LEU A 73 -10.28 9.75 -3.80
C LEU A 73 -9.94 11.05 -3.07
N THR A 74 -8.76 11.11 -2.43
CA THR A 74 -8.42 12.17 -1.45
C THR A 74 -7.26 13.06 -1.88
N GLY A 75 -6.44 12.63 -2.84
CA GLY A 75 -5.18 13.27 -3.21
C GLY A 75 -4.04 13.06 -2.20
N GLN A 76 -4.26 12.33 -1.10
CA GLN A 76 -3.22 12.03 -0.12
C GLN A 76 -2.16 11.10 -0.73
N SER A 77 -0.89 11.38 -0.47
CA SER A 77 0.22 10.53 -0.92
C SER A 77 0.20 9.16 -0.25
N SER A 78 0.88 8.20 -0.87
CA SER A 78 1.12 6.86 -0.32
C SER A 78 1.65 6.91 1.11
N SER A 79 2.63 7.78 1.37
CA SER A 79 3.24 7.90 2.69
C SER A 79 2.27 8.45 3.73
N GLU A 80 1.43 9.42 3.37
CA GLU A 80 0.40 9.98 4.25
C GLU A 80 -0.66 8.92 4.57
N ILE A 81 -1.15 8.19 3.56
CA ILE A 81 -2.15 7.12 3.74
C ILE A 81 -1.62 6.04 4.68
N ASN A 82 -0.39 5.56 4.45
CA ASN A 82 0.23 4.54 5.29
C ASN A 82 0.52 5.04 6.71
N SER A 83 0.62 6.35 6.92
CA SER A 83 0.76 6.93 8.26
C SER A 83 -0.58 6.98 9.01
N ILE A 84 -1.71 7.08 8.29
CA ILE A 84 -3.05 7.02 8.86
C ILE A 84 -3.45 5.58 9.16
N CYS A 85 -3.30 4.69 8.19
CA CYS A 85 -3.65 3.28 8.29
C CYS A 85 -2.46 2.47 7.76
N ASP A 86 -1.69 1.87 8.68
CA ASP A 86 -0.54 1.05 8.31
C ASP A 86 -0.95 -0.34 7.83
N ALA A 87 0.01 -1.09 7.30
CA ALA A 87 -0.22 -2.43 6.77
C ALA A 87 -0.85 -3.40 7.79
N LYS A 88 -0.50 -3.26 9.08
CA LYS A 88 -1.05 -4.06 10.17
C LYS A 88 -2.52 -3.75 10.40
N MET A 89 -2.88 -2.48 10.45
CA MET A 89 -4.26 -2.04 10.59
C MET A 89 -5.07 -2.48 9.38
N MET A 90 -4.58 -2.31 8.15
CA MET A 90 -5.26 -2.79 6.94
C MET A 90 -5.55 -4.29 6.99
N ASN A 91 -4.56 -5.11 7.34
CA ASN A 91 -4.78 -6.55 7.48
C ASN A 91 -5.77 -6.91 8.61
N THR A 92 -5.80 -6.14 9.69
CA THR A 92 -6.76 -6.32 10.79
C THR A 92 -8.19 -5.98 10.35
N LEU A 93 -8.36 -4.96 9.52
CA LEU A 93 -9.66 -4.51 9.01
C LEU A 93 -10.18 -5.37 7.86
N PHE A 94 -9.28 -6.01 7.11
CA PHE A 94 -9.60 -6.80 5.91
C PHE A 94 -10.84 -7.68 6.08
N PRO A 95 -10.98 -8.56 7.10
CA PRO A 95 -12.13 -9.46 7.21
C PRO A 95 -13.51 -8.76 7.20
N GLY A 96 -13.61 -7.55 7.76
CA GLY A 96 -14.86 -6.80 7.81
C GLY A 96 -15.01 -5.73 6.73
N TYR A 97 -13.91 -5.24 6.17
CA TYR A 97 -13.90 -4.09 5.28
C TYR A 97 -13.80 -4.47 3.80
N HIS A 98 -13.28 -5.66 3.47
CA HIS A 98 -13.11 -6.08 2.07
C HIS A 98 -14.42 -6.31 1.30
N ALA A 99 -15.55 -6.42 2.01
CA ALA A 99 -16.88 -6.55 1.42
C ALA A 99 -17.61 -5.20 1.26
N LEU A 100 -17.00 -4.10 1.70
CA LEU A 100 -17.56 -2.75 1.57
C LEU A 100 -17.18 -2.12 0.24
N ASP A 101 -17.95 -1.12 -0.18
CA ASP A 101 -17.45 -0.15 -1.16
C ASP A 101 -16.16 0.51 -0.65
N CYS A 102 -15.22 0.80 -1.56
CA CYS A 102 -13.92 1.35 -1.18
C CYS A 102 -14.04 2.73 -0.52
N GLY A 103 -14.92 3.60 -1.02
CA GLY A 103 -15.18 4.90 -0.40
C GLY A 103 -15.72 4.75 1.02
N MET A 104 -16.67 3.83 1.22
CA MET A 104 -17.20 3.53 2.56
C MET A 104 -16.15 2.93 3.51
N ALA A 105 -15.26 2.06 3.00
CA ALA A 105 -14.17 1.51 3.80
C ALA A 105 -13.21 2.62 4.26
N ILE A 106 -12.83 3.53 3.36
CA ILE A 106 -11.95 4.66 3.65
C ILE A 106 -12.60 5.62 4.65
N GLU A 107 -13.86 5.99 4.44
CA GLU A 107 -14.62 6.85 5.35
C GLU A 107 -14.63 6.28 6.77
N ARG A 108 -14.96 5.00 6.93
CA ARG A 108 -14.95 4.34 8.26
C ARG A 108 -13.58 4.29 8.91
N ILE A 109 -12.50 4.15 8.14
CA ILE A 109 -11.13 4.22 8.68
C ILE A 109 -10.87 5.62 9.22
N LEU A 110 -11.19 6.66 8.45
CA LEU A 110 -11.00 8.05 8.83
C LEU A 110 -11.84 8.44 10.06
N GLU A 111 -13.09 8.02 10.13
CA GLU A 111 -13.97 8.21 11.29
C GLU A 111 -13.38 7.58 12.56
N GLY A 112 -12.79 6.39 12.45
CA GLY A 112 -12.15 5.69 13.57
C GLY A 112 -10.89 6.37 14.10
N LYS A 113 -10.25 7.23 13.29
CA LYS A 113 -9.03 7.98 13.66
C LYS A 113 -9.32 9.33 14.32
N ASN A 114 -10.53 9.85 14.14
CA ASN A 114 -10.99 11.10 14.74
C ASN A 114 -11.60 10.91 16.15
N LYS A 115 -11.51 9.71 16.72
CA LYS A 115 -11.96 9.37 18.08
C LYS A 115 -10.77 9.26 19.02
#